data_AF-B1PYN7-F1
#
_entry.id   AF-B1PYN7-F1
#
_cell.length_a   1.000
_cell.length_b   1.000
_cell.length_c   1.000
_cell.angle_alpha   90.00
_cell.angle_beta   90.00
_cell.angle_gamma   90.00
#
_symmetry.space_group_name_H-M   'P 1'
#
loop_
_entity.id
_entity.type
_entity.pdbx_description
1 polymer ?
#
loop_
_entity_poly.entity_id
_entity_poly.type
_entity_poly.pdbx_seq_one_letter_code
_entity_poly.pdbx_strand_id
1 'polypeptide(L)'
;GYKMFYIPRGPILDYRDIELLKFVLQSIKSYARSKRAIFVTFDPSICLSQSLINQEKTEFPENMAIIDSLQQMGVRWSGKTEEMGDTIQPRIQAKIYKENFEEDKLSKSTKQAIRT
;
A
#
# COMPACT_ATOMS: atom_id res chain seq x y z
N GLY A 1 -9.61 2.80 28.81
CA GLY A 1 -8.79 3.82 28.11
C GLY A 1 -9.24 3.96 26.67
N TYR A 2 -8.78 5.01 25.99
CA TYR A 2 -8.95 5.17 24.55
C TYR A 2 -8.03 4.21 23.77
N LYS A 3 -8.37 3.92 22.51
CA LYS A 3 -7.61 3.01 21.65
C LYS A 3 -7.22 3.68 20.33
N MET A 4 -6.18 3.16 19.71
CA MET A 4 -5.86 3.39 18.31
C MET A 4 -5.99 2.06 17.60
N PHE A 5 -6.66 2.03 16.45
CA PHE A 5 -6.74 0.83 15.62
C PHE A 5 -5.75 0.95 14.48
N TYR A 6 -5.06 -0.15 14.20
CA TYR A 6 -4.16 -0.26 13.07
C TYR A 6 -4.56 -1.49 12.24
N ILE A 7 -4.77 -1.30 10.95
CA ILE A 7 -5.05 -2.36 9.99
C ILE A 7 -3.83 -2.48 9.08
N PRO A 8 -2.80 -3.25 9.48
CA PRO A 8 -1.57 -3.36 8.72
C PRO A 8 -1.83 -3.97 7.35
N ARG A 9 -1.33 -3.34 6.30
CA ARG A 9 -1.40 -3.78 4.89
C ARG A 9 -2.82 -3.99 4.36
N GLY A 10 -3.84 -3.50 5.06
CA GLY A 10 -5.24 -3.67 4.70
C GLY A 10 -6.02 -2.37 4.72
N PRO A 11 -7.37 -2.44 4.68
CA PRO A 11 -8.16 -3.65 4.43
C PRO A 11 -7.93 -4.26 3.03
N ILE A 12 -8.18 -5.56 2.87
CA ILE A 12 -8.06 -6.25 1.58
C ILE A 12 -9.44 -6.25 0.92
N LEU A 13 -9.57 -5.53 -0.18
CA LEU A 13 -10.75 -5.49 -1.03
C LEU A 13 -10.39 -4.97 -2.43
N ASP A 14 -11.35 -5.01 -3.36
CA ASP A 14 -11.24 -4.23 -4.59
C ASP A 14 -11.57 -2.76 -4.29
N TYR A 15 -10.56 -1.91 -4.29
CA TYR A 15 -10.69 -0.48 -4.04
C TYR A 15 -11.40 0.30 -5.15
N ARG A 16 -11.65 -0.34 -6.31
CA ARG A 16 -12.41 0.25 -7.42
C ARG A 16 -13.92 0.00 -7.28
N ASP A 17 -14.33 -0.95 -6.46
CA ASP A 17 -15.72 -1.14 -6.07
C ASP A 17 -16.09 -0.13 -4.97
N ILE A 18 -16.69 0.98 -5.39
CA ILE A 18 -17.04 2.11 -4.51
C ILE A 18 -18.07 1.73 -3.45
N GLU A 19 -19.04 0.87 -3.80
CA GLU A 19 -20.08 0.45 -2.85
C GLU A 19 -19.48 -0.49 -1.80
N LEU A 20 -18.63 -1.44 -2.20
CA LEU A 20 -17.88 -2.29 -1.27
C LEU A 20 -16.97 -1.47 -0.38
N LEU A 21 -16.19 -0.54 -0.96
CA LEU A 21 -15.28 0.32 -0.21
C LEU A 21 -16.02 1.12 0.85
N LYS A 22 -17.15 1.73 0.49
CA LYS A 22 -18.00 2.49 1.40
C LYS A 22 -18.54 1.61 2.53
N PHE A 23 -19.06 0.43 2.21
CA PHE A 23 -19.55 -0.54 3.19
C PHE A 23 -18.45 -0.94 4.18
N VAL A 24 -17.25 -1.28 3.69
CA VAL A 24 -16.12 -1.70 4.53
C VAL A 24 -15.66 -0.56 5.44
N LEU A 25 -15.46 0.65 4.91
CA LEU A 25 -15.04 1.80 5.72
C LEU A 25 -16.08 2.16 6.79
N GLN A 26 -17.37 2.09 6.46
CA GLN A 26 -18.45 2.38 7.41
C GLN A 26 -18.56 1.31 8.50
N SER A 27 -18.30 0.05 8.15
CA SER A 27 -18.22 -1.07 9.10
C SER A 27 -17.04 -0.93 10.05
N ILE A 28 -15.84 -0.62 9.52
CA ILE A 28 -14.64 -0.36 10.32
C ILE A 28 -14.86 0.80 11.29
N LYS A 29 -15.44 1.91 10.80
CA LYS A 29 -15.73 3.09 11.62
C LYS A 29 -16.70 2.77 12.74
N SER A 30 -17.77 2.04 12.45
CA SER A 30 -18.77 1.60 13.45
C SER A 30 -18.15 0.72 14.52
N TYR A 31 -17.35 -0.27 14.11
CA TYR A 31 -16.65 -1.16 15.03
C TYR A 31 -15.63 -0.40 15.91
N ALA A 32 -14.81 0.47 15.32
CA ALA A 32 -13.82 1.27 16.04
C ALA A 32 -14.47 2.17 17.12
N ARG A 33 -15.60 2.81 16.79
CA ARG A 33 -16.37 3.63 17.74
C ARG A 33 -16.89 2.80 18.91
N SER A 34 -17.43 1.61 18.65
CA SER A 34 -17.91 0.70 19.71
C SER A 34 -16.81 0.31 20.70
N LYS A 35 -15.55 0.35 20.27
CA LYS A 35 -14.37 0.00 21.09
C LYS A 35 -13.68 1.21 21.71
N ARG A 36 -14.23 2.42 21.58
CA ARG A 36 -13.67 3.71 22.04
C ARG A 36 -12.32 4.03 21.38
N ALA A 37 -12.15 3.69 20.11
CA ALA A 37 -10.98 4.09 19.34
C ALA A 37 -11.06 5.57 18.92
N ILE A 38 -9.96 6.31 19.04
CA ILE A 38 -9.87 7.73 18.64
C ILE A 38 -9.71 7.83 17.13
N PHE A 39 -8.89 6.97 16.54
CA PHE A 39 -8.69 6.88 15.10
C PHE A 39 -8.32 5.46 14.66
N VAL A 40 -8.46 5.24 13.36
CA VAL A 40 -8.06 4.02 12.65
C VAL A 40 -7.01 4.44 11.64
N THR A 41 -5.84 3.81 11.65
CA THR A 41 -4.84 3.94 10.58
C THR A 41 -4.71 2.64 9.81
N PHE A 42 -4.45 2.74 8.51
CA PHE A 42 -4.35 1.60 7.62
C PHE A 42 -3.50 1.98 6.40
N ASP A 43 -2.80 1.01 5.82
CA ASP A 43 -1.75 1.20 4.84
C ASP A 43 -1.81 0.11 3.74
N PRO A 44 -2.86 0.14 2.90
CA PRO A 44 -3.10 -0.88 1.90
C PRO A 44 -2.06 -0.82 0.79
N SER A 45 -1.88 -1.95 0.09
CA SER A 45 -0.89 -2.06 -0.97
C SER A 45 -1.40 -1.49 -2.31
N ILE A 46 -1.60 -0.17 -2.37
CA ILE A 46 -1.95 0.56 -3.59
C ILE A 46 -0.66 1.09 -4.24
N CYS A 47 -0.32 0.59 -5.43
CA CYS A 47 0.88 0.99 -6.15
C CYS A 47 0.63 2.27 -6.95
N LEU A 48 1.29 3.38 -6.61
CA LEU A 48 1.17 4.64 -7.36
C LEU A 48 2.17 4.74 -8.52
N SER A 49 3.26 3.98 -8.44
CA SER A 49 4.28 3.94 -9.48
C SER A 49 5.24 2.78 -9.27
N GLN A 50 5.84 2.34 -10.36
CA GLN A 50 6.88 1.32 -10.38
C GLN A 50 8.02 1.78 -11.28
N SER A 51 9.26 1.42 -10.93
CA SER A 51 10.43 1.57 -11.81
C SER A 51 11.27 0.30 -11.75
N LEU A 52 11.94 0.00 -12.87
CA LEU A 52 13.06 -0.92 -12.89
C LEU A 52 14.36 -0.13 -12.71
N ILE A 53 15.41 -0.79 -12.24
CA ILE A 53 16.73 -0.17 -12.07
C ILE A 53 17.17 0.41 -13.42
N ASN A 54 17.52 1.69 -13.44
CA ASN A 54 17.94 2.44 -14.64
C ASN A 54 16.89 2.55 -15.75
N GLN A 55 15.61 2.36 -15.44
CA GLN A 55 14.52 2.62 -16.38
C GLN A 55 13.64 3.77 -15.89
N GLU A 56 12.90 4.35 -16.81
CA GLU A 56 11.91 5.37 -16.48
C GLU A 56 10.82 4.81 -15.56
N LYS A 57 10.31 5.69 -14.71
CA LYS A 57 9.27 5.38 -13.76
C LYS A 57 7.93 5.31 -14.48
N THR A 58 7.26 4.16 -14.39
CA THR A 58 5.85 4.01 -14.77
C THR A 58 4.98 4.53 -13.65
N GLU A 59 4.15 5.54 -13.92
CA GLU A 59 3.13 6.01 -12.97
C GLU A 59 1.78 5.34 -13.24
N PHE A 60 1.00 5.14 -12.17
CA PHE A 60 -0.36 4.61 -12.22
C PHE A 60 -1.34 5.69 -11.76
N PRO A 61 -1.59 6.73 -12.59
CA PRO A 61 -2.45 7.85 -12.20
C PRO A 61 -3.88 7.41 -11.88
N GLU A 62 -4.37 6.31 -12.48
CA GLU A 62 -5.67 5.74 -12.17
C GLU A 62 -5.80 5.31 -10.69
N ASN A 63 -4.69 4.96 -10.04
CA ASN A 63 -4.70 4.60 -8.62
C ASN A 63 -4.76 5.84 -7.70
N MET A 64 -4.57 7.05 -8.23
CA MET A 64 -4.88 8.28 -7.49
C MET A 64 -6.39 8.45 -7.28
N ALA A 65 -7.22 7.99 -8.23
CA ALA A 65 -8.68 8.04 -8.06
C ALA A 65 -9.17 7.22 -6.85
N ILE A 66 -8.44 6.17 -6.47
CA ILE A 66 -8.69 5.41 -5.23
C ILE A 66 -8.44 6.30 -4.01
N ILE A 67 -7.33 7.04 -4.00
CA ILE A 67 -6.99 7.97 -2.91
C ILE A 67 -8.07 9.06 -2.81
N ASP A 68 -8.49 9.63 -3.93
CA ASP A 68 -9.56 10.64 -3.97
C ASP A 68 -10.87 10.09 -3.41
N SER A 69 -11.24 8.86 -3.79
CA SER A 69 -12.44 8.18 -3.27
C SER A 69 -12.37 7.98 -1.76
N LEU A 70 -11.21 7.54 -1.24
CA LEU A 70 -10.98 7.41 0.20
C LEU A 70 -11.11 8.76 0.93
N GLN A 71 -10.57 9.83 0.35
CA GLN A 71 -10.65 11.18 0.93
C GLN A 71 -12.09 11.70 0.97
N GLN A 72 -12.87 11.48 -0.09
CA GLN A 72 -14.31 11.80 -0.10
C GLN A 72 -15.09 11.05 0.99
N MET A 73 -14.64 9.85 1.36
CA MET A 73 -15.20 9.05 2.46
C MET A 73 -14.65 9.42 3.85
N GLY A 74 -13.83 10.48 3.94
CA GLY A 74 -13.32 11.04 5.19
C GLY A 74 -11.99 10.46 5.68
N VAL A 75 -11.30 9.69 4.85
CA VAL A 75 -9.92 9.23 5.13
C VAL A 75 -8.95 10.39 4.90
N ARG A 76 -7.95 10.53 5.77
CA ARG A 76 -6.87 11.50 5.57
C ARG A 76 -5.65 10.79 4.98
N TRP A 77 -5.19 11.25 3.82
CA TRP A 77 -3.98 10.73 3.20
C TRP A 77 -2.75 11.51 3.66
N SER A 78 -1.70 10.82 4.09
CA SER A 78 -0.45 11.44 4.56
C SER A 78 0.45 11.99 3.45
N GLY A 79 0.01 11.96 2.19
CA GLY A 79 0.79 12.42 1.04
C GLY A 79 1.76 11.38 0.48
N LYS A 80 2.73 11.78 -0.35
CA LYS A 80 3.84 10.93 -0.82
C LYS A 80 5.05 11.19 0.08
N THR A 81 5.25 10.31 1.05
CA THR A 81 6.40 10.34 1.96
C THR A 81 7.56 9.58 1.33
N GLU A 82 8.78 10.08 1.52
CA GLU A 82 9.98 9.54 0.86
C GLU A 82 10.91 8.82 1.85
N GLU A 83 10.92 9.26 3.12
CA GLU A 83 11.79 8.66 4.14
C GLU A 83 11.18 7.36 4.69
N MET A 84 12.03 6.36 4.94
CA MET A 84 11.58 5.06 5.44
C MET A 84 10.93 5.14 6.83
N GLY A 85 11.26 6.17 7.61
CA GLY A 85 10.75 6.40 8.97
C GLY A 85 9.45 7.23 9.06
N ASP A 86 8.97 7.78 7.94
CA ASP A 86 7.79 8.67 7.94
C ASP A 86 6.48 7.94 8.27
N THR A 87 6.44 6.64 8.04
CA THR A 87 5.24 5.80 8.21
C THR A 87 5.57 4.46 8.86
N ILE A 88 4.58 3.83 9.49
CA ILE A 88 4.75 2.52 10.16
C ILE A 88 5.28 1.46 9.18
N GLN A 89 4.79 1.46 7.94
CA GLN A 89 5.24 0.54 6.88
C GLN A 89 6.08 1.27 5.83
N PRO A 90 7.19 0.67 5.37
CA PRO A 90 7.93 1.18 4.23
C PRO A 90 7.06 1.22 2.96
N ARG A 91 7.12 2.36 2.26
CA ARG A 91 6.34 2.61 1.05
C ARG A 91 7.05 2.23 -0.23
N ILE A 92 8.38 2.33 -0.25
CA ILE A 92 9.21 1.87 -1.35
C ILE A 92 9.60 0.41 -1.09
N GLN A 93 9.36 -0.45 -2.06
CA GLN A 93 9.62 -1.89 -1.96
C GLN A 93 10.37 -2.36 -3.20
N ALA A 94 11.51 -3.03 -3.00
CA ALA A 94 12.16 -3.79 -4.06
C ALA A 94 11.43 -5.13 -4.21
N LYS A 95 10.84 -5.37 -5.38
CA LYS A 95 10.10 -6.61 -5.69
C LYS A 95 10.68 -7.27 -6.92
N ILE A 96 10.80 -8.60 -6.86
CA ILE A 96 11.02 -9.44 -8.03
C ILE A 96 9.75 -10.28 -8.25
N TYR A 97 9.15 -10.13 -9.42
CA TYR A 97 7.99 -10.94 -9.80
C TYR A 97 8.47 -12.32 -10.27
N LYS A 98 7.61 -13.34 -10.16
CA LYS A 98 7.97 -14.74 -10.45
C LYS A 98 8.56 -14.88 -11.85
N GLU A 99 7.94 -14.24 -12.83
CA GLU A 99 8.37 -14.22 -14.22
C GLU A 99 9.77 -13.62 -14.42
N ASN A 100 10.27 -12.84 -13.47
CA ASN A 100 11.58 -12.19 -13.52
C ASN A 100 12.61 -12.85 -12.59
N PHE A 101 12.25 -13.94 -11.91
CA PHE A 101 13.12 -14.65 -10.96
C PHE A 101 13.84 -15.88 -11.56
N GLU A 102 13.77 -16.05 -12.88
CA GLU A 102 14.49 -17.12 -13.58
C GLU A 102 16.00 -16.85 -13.63
N GLU A 103 16.83 -17.91 -13.55
CA GLU A 103 18.30 -17.76 -13.46
C GLU A 103 18.86 -16.98 -14.65
N ASP A 104 18.31 -17.13 -15.85
CA ASP A 104 18.73 -16.40 -17.06
C ASP A 104 18.49 -14.88 -16.94
N LYS A 105 17.45 -14.46 -16.23
CA LYS A 105 17.04 -13.06 -16.02
C LYS A 105 17.78 -12.35 -14.87
N LEU A 106 18.43 -13.09 -13.98
CA LEU A 106 19.25 -12.50 -12.92
C LEU A 106 20.52 -11.84 -13.49
N SER A 107 21.07 -10.85 -12.77
CA SER A 107 22.33 -10.23 -13.16
C SER A 107 23.50 -11.22 -13.04
N LYS A 108 24.58 -11.03 -13.81
CA LYS A 108 25.78 -11.89 -13.74
C LYS A 108 26.34 -11.98 -12.32
N SER A 109 26.42 -10.86 -11.61
CA SER A 109 26.91 -10.81 -10.23
C SER A 109 25.98 -11.55 -9.27
N THR A 110 24.66 -11.42 -9.43
CA THR A 110 23.67 -12.17 -8.63
C THR A 110 23.82 -13.67 -8.84
N LYS A 111 23.96 -14.14 -10.09
CA LYS A 111 24.17 -15.58 -10.39
C LYS A 111 25.45 -16.10 -9.74
N GLN A 112 26.54 -15.33 -9.81
CA GLN A 112 27.80 -15.71 -9.17
C GLN A 112 27.67 -15.81 -7.64
N ALA A 113 26.97 -14.85 -7.02
CA ALA A 113 26.75 -14.82 -5.57
C ALA A 113 25.88 -15.98 -5.07
N ILE A 114 24.90 -16.44 -5.86
CA ILE A 114 24.06 -17.59 -5.50
C ILE A 114 24.83 -18.92 -5.59
N ARG A 115 25.80 -19.02 -6.50
CA ARG A 115 26.61 -20.23 -6.70
C ARG A 115 27.70 -20.44 -5.64
N THR A 116 28.00 -19.41 -4.85
CA THR A 116 29.07 -19.41 -3.83
C THR A 116 28.45 -19.60 -2.46
#